data_AF-A0AAV4BGP4-F1
#
_entry.id   AF-A0AAV4BGP4-F1
#
_cell.length_a   1.000
_cell.length_b   1.000
_cell.length_c   1.000
_cell.angle_alpha   90.00
_cell.angle_beta   90.00
_cell.angle_gamma   90.00
#
_symmetry.space_group_name_H-M   'P 1'
#
loop_
_entity.id
_entity.type
_entity.pdbx_description
1 polymer ?
#
loop_
_entity_poly.entity_id
_entity_poly.type
_entity_poly.pdbx_seq_one_letter_code
_entity_poly.pdbx_strand_id
1 'polypeptide(L)'
;MTNILRNRKMADEAGSRPISASEMASNEVIESQDVPENIQKIITNEKEVAEVPSKKFKVDLQSLPTRAYLDQTVVPILLTGMSVLARERPPNPIEFLAAYLLKNKDQFD
;
A
#
# COMPACT_ATOMS: atom_id res chain seq x y z
N MET A 1 34.32 35.95 -20.95
CA MET A 1 32.87 35.92 -20.65
C MET A 1 32.21 35.00 -21.70
N THR A 2 32.37 33.68 -21.54
CA THR A 2 31.36 32.72 -21.04
C THR A 2 30.13 32.51 -21.94
N ASN A 3 30.14 31.32 -22.56
CA ASN A 3 29.02 30.43 -22.89
C ASN A 3 28.43 30.44 -24.31
N ILE A 4 29.13 29.67 -25.15
CA ILE A 4 28.73 28.93 -26.35
C ILE A 4 27.36 28.25 -26.17
N LEU A 5 26.33 28.70 -26.90
CA LEU A 5 25.14 27.91 -27.21
C LEU A 5 25.50 26.90 -28.31
N ARG A 6 25.89 25.70 -27.91
CA ARG A 6 26.08 24.59 -28.84
C ARG A 6 24.75 23.88 -29.01
N ASN A 7 24.13 24.11 -30.16
CA ASN A 7 22.95 23.42 -30.65
C ASN A 7 23.02 21.91 -30.40
N ARG A 8 21.97 21.41 -29.74
CA ARG A 8 21.68 19.99 -29.55
C ARG A 8 21.43 19.35 -30.92
N LYS A 9 22.35 18.47 -31.33
CA LYS A 9 22.31 17.70 -32.58
C LYS A 9 22.40 16.21 -32.25
N MET A 10 21.63 15.43 -33.02
CA MET A 10 21.68 13.97 -33.24
C MET A 10 21.22 13.05 -32.11
N ALA A 11 20.66 11.87 -32.36
CA ALA A 11 20.00 11.16 -33.48
C ALA A 11 19.97 9.69 -33.01
N ASP A 12 18.82 9.00 -33.13
CA ASP A 12 18.63 7.52 -33.16
C ASP A 12 17.19 7.24 -32.72
N GLU A 13 16.43 6.29 -33.26
CA GLU A 13 16.54 5.42 -34.43
C GLU A 13 15.10 4.96 -34.73
N ALA A 14 14.84 4.61 -35.98
CA ALA A 14 13.54 4.36 -36.58
C ALA A 14 12.76 3.18 -35.97
N GLY A 15 11.43 3.26 -36.06
CA GLY A 15 10.54 2.14 -35.78
C GLY A 15 10.51 1.10 -36.90
N SER A 16 10.28 -0.16 -36.52
CA SER A 16 9.52 -1.15 -37.30
C SER A 16 9.19 -2.39 -36.46
N ARG A 17 7.91 -2.74 -36.39
CA ARG A 17 7.40 -4.12 -36.18
C ARG A 17 7.39 -4.83 -37.55
N PRO A 18 7.50 -6.17 -37.69
CA PRO A 18 6.36 -7.08 -37.42
C PRO A 18 6.73 -8.53 -36.99
N ILE A 19 5.66 -9.34 -36.94
CA ILE A 19 5.39 -10.67 -36.35
C ILE A 19 5.75 -11.82 -37.32
N SER A 20 6.22 -12.99 -36.84
CA SER A 20 5.97 -14.36 -37.41
C SER A 20 6.76 -15.39 -36.56
N ALA A 21 6.17 -16.31 -35.79
CA ALA A 21 5.48 -17.57 -36.14
C ALA A 21 6.39 -18.70 -36.68
N SER A 22 6.28 -19.87 -36.02
CA SER A 22 6.76 -21.24 -36.35
C SER A 22 8.29 -21.43 -36.39
N GLU A 23 8.91 -22.57 -36.08
CA GLU A 23 8.62 -23.90 -35.53
C GLU A 23 10.02 -24.57 -35.50
N MET A 24 10.33 -25.45 -34.54
CA MET A 24 10.99 -26.74 -34.84
C MET A 24 11.17 -27.57 -33.57
N ALA A 25 10.55 -28.74 -33.63
CA ALA A 25 10.55 -29.81 -32.65
C ALA A 25 11.79 -30.71 -32.78
N SER A 26 12.14 -31.40 -31.69
CA SER A 26 12.33 -32.86 -31.70
C SER A 26 12.52 -33.44 -30.29
N ASN A 27 11.56 -34.29 -29.91
CA ASN A 27 11.61 -35.56 -29.15
C ASN A 27 12.53 -35.72 -27.93
N GLU A 28 12.00 -36.18 -26.79
CA GLU A 28 11.73 -37.61 -26.51
C GLU A 28 10.81 -37.78 -25.29
N VAL A 29 10.03 -38.86 -25.34
CA VAL A 29 9.05 -39.31 -24.34
C VAL A 29 9.77 -40.10 -23.25
N ILE A 30 9.60 -39.74 -21.97
CA ILE A 30 9.71 -40.70 -20.86
C ILE A 30 8.57 -40.43 -19.87
N GLU A 31 7.66 -41.40 -19.84
CA GLU A 31 6.64 -41.64 -18.84
C GLU A 31 7.27 -42.34 -17.63
N SER A 32 7.14 -41.75 -16.44
CA SER A 32 6.88 -42.42 -15.16
C SER A 32 7.20 -41.48 -13.98
N GLN A 33 6.21 -41.26 -13.12
CA GLN A 33 6.33 -41.03 -11.67
C GLN A 33 7.26 -39.88 -11.20
N ASP A 34 6.68 -38.80 -10.68
CA ASP A 34 6.49 -38.65 -9.23
C ASP A 34 5.83 -37.28 -8.96
N VAL A 35 4.76 -37.25 -8.17
CA VAL A 35 4.09 -36.01 -7.80
C VAL A 35 4.98 -35.33 -6.75
N PRO A 36 5.49 -34.10 -6.98
CA PRO A 36 6.46 -33.50 -6.09
C PRO A 36 5.88 -33.35 -4.67
N GLU A 37 6.67 -33.80 -3.68
CA GLU A 37 6.49 -33.81 -2.22
C GLU A 37 5.92 -32.51 -1.60
N ASN A 38 5.96 -31.40 -2.35
CA ASN A 38 5.44 -30.11 -1.92
C ASN A 38 3.91 -30.05 -1.82
N ILE A 39 3.16 -30.92 -2.50
CA ILE A 39 1.68 -30.92 -2.42
C ILE A 39 1.19 -31.65 -1.16
N GLN A 40 1.97 -32.61 -0.64
CA GLN A 40 1.58 -33.41 0.53
C GLN A 40 1.61 -32.61 1.86
N LYS A 41 2.39 -31.52 1.94
CA LYS A 41 2.43 -30.64 3.12
C LYS A 41 1.26 -29.65 3.21
N ILE A 42 0.48 -29.49 2.15
CA ILE A 42 -0.64 -28.52 2.09
C ILE A 42 -1.95 -29.18 2.56
N ILE A 43 -2.03 -30.52 2.56
CA ILE A 43 -3.28 -31.26 2.77
C ILE A 43 -3.39 -31.82 4.20
N THR A 44 -2.29 -31.91 4.96
CA THR A 44 -2.29 -32.48 6.33
C THR A 44 -2.32 -31.47 7.47
N ASN A 45 -2.09 -30.17 7.23
CA ASN A 45 -2.08 -29.15 8.29
C ASN A 45 -3.29 -28.20 8.20
N GLU A 46 -4.22 -28.36 9.16
CA GLU A 46 -5.25 -27.39 9.56
C GLU A 46 -6.65 -27.56 8.97
N LYS A 47 -7.19 -28.74 9.22
CA LYS A 47 -8.56 -28.93 9.70
C LYS A 47 -8.84 -28.07 10.95
N GLU A 48 -8.90 -26.74 10.82
CA GLU A 48 -9.46 -25.80 11.83
C GLU A 48 -9.72 -24.35 11.30
N VAL A 49 -10.02 -24.17 10.00
CA VAL A 49 -10.41 -22.85 9.46
C VAL A 49 -11.92 -22.62 9.61
N ALA A 50 -12.39 -22.52 10.85
CA ALA A 50 -13.71 -21.97 11.18
C ALA A 50 -13.69 -21.49 12.63
N GLU A 51 -12.88 -20.46 12.87
CA GLU A 51 -12.97 -19.45 13.94
C GLU A 51 -11.57 -18.87 14.13
N VAL A 52 -11.15 -17.97 13.24
CA VAL A 52 -10.12 -17.00 13.61
C VAL A 52 -10.88 -15.97 14.42
N PRO A 53 -10.83 -15.97 15.78
CA PRO A 53 -11.22 -14.78 16.50
C PRO A 53 -10.31 -13.71 15.92
N SER A 54 -10.92 -12.69 15.30
CA SER A 54 -10.27 -11.45 14.93
C SER A 54 -9.73 -10.83 16.21
N LYS A 55 -8.61 -11.39 16.69
CA LYS A 55 -7.73 -10.81 17.69
C LYS A 55 -7.29 -9.56 16.98
N LYS A 56 -7.98 -8.46 17.28
CA LYS A 56 -7.48 -7.13 17.04
C LYS A 56 -6.07 -7.18 17.60
N PHE A 57 -5.07 -7.34 16.73
CA PHE A 57 -3.68 -7.24 17.13
C PHE A 57 -3.62 -5.86 17.75
N LYS A 58 -3.55 -5.82 19.08
CA LYS A 58 -3.45 -4.58 19.81
C LYS A 58 -2.10 -4.03 19.38
N VAL A 59 -2.12 -3.13 18.41
CA VAL A 59 -0.93 -2.45 17.94
C VAL A 59 -0.37 -1.74 19.16
N ASP A 60 0.86 -2.09 19.54
CA ASP A 60 1.50 -1.43 20.67
C ASP A 60 1.90 -0.01 20.24
N LEU A 61 1.05 0.95 20.60
CA LEU A 61 1.19 2.35 20.21
C LEU A 61 2.55 2.93 20.62
N GLN A 62 3.16 2.43 21.70
CA GLN A 62 4.43 2.96 22.21
C GLN A 62 5.64 2.55 21.36
N SER A 63 5.51 1.47 20.59
CA SER A 63 6.57 0.97 19.71
C SER A 63 6.56 1.59 18.31
N LEU A 64 5.49 2.31 17.97
CA LEU A 64 5.29 2.83 16.63
C LEU A 64 6.25 3.97 16.29
N PRO A 65 6.75 4.04 15.03
CA PRO A 65 7.35 5.27 14.53
C PRO A 65 6.37 6.45 14.66
N THR A 66 6.90 7.65 14.90
CA THR A 66 6.12 8.85 15.20
C THR A 66 4.96 9.10 14.23
N ARG A 67 5.20 8.93 12.92
CA ARG A 67 4.15 9.14 11.91
C ARG A 67 2.99 8.15 12.08
N ALA A 68 3.29 6.87 12.28
CA ALA A 68 2.28 5.84 12.47
C ALA A 68 1.49 6.04 13.77
N TYR A 69 2.16 6.48 14.85
CA TYR A 69 1.48 6.83 16.10
C TYR A 69 0.45 7.94 15.89
N LEU A 70 0.83 9.03 15.21
CA LEU A 70 -0.08 10.15 14.94
C LEU A 70 -1.24 9.73 14.02
N ASP A 71 -0.93 8.96 12.97
CA ASP A 71 -1.91 8.47 11.99
C ASP A 71 -2.99 7.60 12.65
N GLN A 72 -2.64 6.81 13.68
CA GLN A 72 -3.60 5.96 14.38
C GLN A 72 -4.33 6.64 15.56
N THR A 73 -3.76 7.67 16.17
CA THR A 73 -4.31 8.25 17.41
C THR A 73 -5.12 9.52 17.18
N VAL A 74 -4.57 10.49 16.45
CA VAL A 74 -5.12 11.87 16.44
C VAL A 74 -5.39 12.42 15.05
N VAL A 75 -4.73 11.92 14.01
CA VAL A 75 -4.88 12.45 12.65
C VAL A 75 -6.33 12.35 12.12
N PRO A 76 -7.07 11.24 12.30
CA PRO A 76 -8.43 11.13 11.76
C PRO A 76 -9.39 12.22 12.30
N ILE A 77 -9.36 12.45 13.61
CA ILE A 77 -10.20 13.46 14.25
C ILE A 77 -9.72 14.88 13.92
N LEU A 78 -8.40 15.11 13.82
CA LEU A 78 -7.84 16.40 13.43
C LEU A 78 -8.21 16.79 12.00
N LEU A 79 -8.14 15.87 11.04
CA LEU A 79 -8.54 16.14 9.65
C LEU A 79 -10.00 16.56 9.56
N THR A 80 -10.87 15.88 10.30
CA THR A 80 -12.30 16.20 10.34
C THR A 80 -12.54 17.56 11.02
N GLY A 81 -11.93 17.79 12.19
CA GLY A 81 -12.07 19.05 12.93
C GLY A 81 -11.51 20.26 12.19
N MET A 82 -10.37 20.11 11.51
CA MET A 82 -9.79 21.17 10.68
C MET A 82 -10.66 21.50 9.47
N SER A 83 -11.34 20.50 8.88
CA SER A 83 -12.29 20.73 7.78
C SER A 83 -13.48 21.57 8.23
N VAL A 84 -14.03 21.30 9.42
CA VAL A 84 -15.11 22.10 10.01
C VAL A 84 -14.63 23.50 10.37
N LEU A 85 -13.45 23.62 11.00
CA LEU A 85 -12.85 24.91 11.35
C LEU A 85 -12.62 25.79 10.12
N ALA A 86 -12.13 25.21 9.01
CA ALA A 86 -11.90 25.93 7.76
C ALA A 86 -13.19 26.49 7.15
N ARG A 87 -14.32 25.81 7.37
CA ARG A 87 -15.65 26.24 6.92
C ARG A 87 -16.23 27.34 7.80
N GLU A 88 -16.17 27.19 9.12
CA GLU A 88 -16.86 28.09 10.06
C GLU A 88 -16.03 29.33 10.42
N ARG A 89 -14.70 29.23 10.36
CA ARG A 89 -13.74 30.30 10.69
C ARG A 89 -14.13 31.08 11.97
N PRO A 90 -14.30 30.39 13.10
CA PRO A 90 -14.70 31.02 14.36
C PRO A 90 -13.63 32.01 14.85
N PRO A 91 -14.02 33.00 15.68
CA PRO A 91 -13.10 34.03 16.19
C PRO A 91 -11.95 33.45 17.02
N ASN A 92 -12.19 32.35 17.74
CA ASN A 92 -11.18 31.64 18.53
C ASN A 92 -10.94 30.23 17.94
N PRO A 93 -10.11 30.09 16.89
CA PRO A 93 -9.95 28.82 16.17
C PRO A 93 -9.38 27.69 17.04
N ILE A 94 -8.45 28.01 17.95
CA ILE A 94 -7.81 27.02 18.82
C ILE A 94 -8.80 26.45 19.84
N GLU A 95 -9.55 27.33 20.51
CA GLU A 95 -10.57 26.95 21.49
C GLU A 95 -11.68 26.12 20.84
N PHE A 96 -12.12 26.53 19.65
CA PHE A 96 -13.09 25.77 18.86
C PHE A 96 -12.58 24.36 18.53
N LEU A 97 -11.35 24.24 18.03
CA LEU A 97 -10.79 22.93 17.68
C LEU A 97 -10.64 22.05 18.91
N ALA A 98 -10.13 22.57 20.03
CA ALA A 98 -10.02 21.82 21.28
C ALA A 98 -11.39 21.32 21.76
N ALA A 99 -12.41 22.19 21.74
CA ALA A 99 -13.77 21.81 22.07
C ALA A 99 -14.33 20.76 21.10
N TYR A 100 -14.02 20.87 19.81
CA TYR A 100 -14.41 19.87 18.80
C TYR A 100 -13.79 18.50 19.11
N LEU A 101 -12.50 18.45 19.43
CA LEU A 101 -11.82 17.20 19.77
C LEU A 101 -12.45 16.55 21.01
N LEU A 102 -12.69 17.32 22.08
CA LEU A 102 -13.28 16.80 23.32
C LEU A 102 -14.72 16.29 23.14
N LYS A 103 -15.52 16.96 22.31
CA LYS A 103 -16.91 16.56 22.03
C LYS A 103 -17.02 15.30 21.17
N ASN A 104 -16.04 15.05 20.31
CA ASN A 104 -16.09 13.96 19.33
C ASN A 104 -15.14 12.81 19.64
N LYS A 105 -14.34 12.86 20.71
CA LYS A 105 -13.30 11.86 21.03
C LYS A 105 -13.79 10.40 20.98
N ASP A 106 -14.98 10.12 21.49
CA ASP A 106 -15.51 8.76 21.60
C ASP A 106 -15.91 8.14 20.25
N GLN A 107 -15.98 8.95 19.18
CA GLN A 107 -16.25 8.48 17.81
C GLN A 107 -14.98 8.05 17.07
N PHE A 108 -13.80 8.36 17.62
CA PHE A 108 -12.50 8.14 16.99
C PHE A 108 -11.55 7.28 17.86
N ASP A 109 -12.06 6.69 18.95
CA ASP A 109 -11.34 5.81 19.88
C ASP A 109 -11.44 4.32 19.47
#